data_AF-A0A916QXH9-F1
#
_entry.id   AF-A0A916QXH9-F1
#
_cell.length_a   1.000
_cell.length_b   1.000
_cell.length_c   1.000
_cell.angle_alpha   90.00
_cell.angle_beta   90.00
_cell.angle_gamma   90.00
#
_symmetry.space_group_name_H-M   'P 1'
#
loop_
_entity.id
_entity.type
_entity.pdbx_description
1 polymer ?
#
loop_
_entity_poly.entity_id
_entity_poly.type
_entity_poly.pdbx_seq_one_letter_code
_entity_poly.pdbx_strand_id
1 'polypeptide(L)'
;MASIDKQFAEAAQNWDLETLYTDLASAKGKRLTPTEKLHLRGLLCGYSPGEIAEKLEKNPKGVETDLCATIYKYVKSLVDRRDRRIENWRNISEWLEIDGYRCRSSPQVPLDSLLTEKV
;
A
#
# COMPACT_ATOMS: atom_id res chain seq x y z
N MET A 1 -18.89 -12.58 14.36
CA MET A 1 -18.23 -11.27 14.28
C MET A 1 -16.82 -11.50 13.74
N ALA A 2 -16.66 -11.43 12.41
CA ALA A 2 -15.37 -11.67 11.77
C ALA A 2 -14.40 -10.59 12.22
N SER A 3 -13.30 -11.00 12.86
CA SER A 3 -12.29 -10.11 13.42
C SER A 3 -11.79 -9.17 12.33
N ILE A 4 -12.17 -7.90 12.39
CA ILE A 4 -11.76 -6.84 11.46
C ILE A 4 -10.22 -6.79 11.33
N ASP A 5 -9.52 -7.18 12.39
CA ASP A 5 -8.05 -7.30 12.45
C ASP A 5 -7.47 -8.36 11.47
N LYS A 6 -8.24 -9.41 11.13
CA LYS A 6 -7.85 -10.42 10.13
C LYS A 6 -8.07 -9.98 8.69
N GLN A 7 -8.82 -8.89 8.46
CA GLN A 7 -9.06 -8.43 7.10
C GLN A 7 -7.76 -7.89 6.50
N PHE A 8 -7.40 -8.41 5.33
CA PHE A 8 -6.18 -8.03 4.61
C PHE A 8 -4.88 -8.38 5.36
N ALA A 9 -4.89 -9.43 6.20
CA ALA A 9 -3.69 -9.90 6.89
C ALA A 9 -2.57 -10.34 5.93
N GLU A 10 -2.92 -10.70 4.69
CA GLU A 10 -1.98 -11.01 3.60
C GLU A 10 -1.06 -9.82 3.27
N ALA A 11 -1.52 -8.58 3.50
CA ALA A 11 -0.69 -7.40 3.31
C ALA A 11 0.51 -7.43 4.27
N ALA A 12 0.32 -7.88 5.51
CA ALA A 12 1.39 -7.96 6.52
C ALA A 12 2.46 -9.00 6.16
N GLN A 13 2.16 -9.94 5.27
CA GLN A 13 3.13 -10.95 4.82
C GLN A 13 3.96 -10.48 3.62
N ASN A 14 3.45 -9.51 2.85
CA ASN A 14 4.08 -9.03 1.64
C ASN A 14 4.65 -7.61 1.79
N TRP A 15 4.31 -6.90 2.88
CA TRP A 15 4.64 -5.50 3.09
C TRP A 15 5.07 -5.23 4.52
N ASP A 16 6.04 -4.34 4.67
CA ASP A 16 6.53 -3.83 5.94
C ASP A 16 5.55 -2.79 6.50
N LEU A 17 4.42 -3.28 7.03
CA LEU A 17 3.35 -2.44 7.57
C LEU A 17 3.81 -1.59 8.76
N GLU A 18 4.75 -2.09 9.57
CA GLU A 18 5.26 -1.36 10.73
C GLU A 18 5.99 -0.07 10.32
N THR A 19 6.91 -0.20 9.36
CA THR A 19 7.63 0.92 8.75
C THR A 19 6.65 1.84 8.03
N LEU A 20 5.79 1.30 7.16
CA LEU A 20 4.75 2.08 6.46
C LEU A 20 3.88 2.90 7.41
N TYR A 21 3.42 2.32 8.51
CA TYR A 21 2.61 3.07 9.48
C TYR A 21 3.38 4.16 10.19
N THR A 22 4.66 3.92 10.46
CA THR A 22 5.53 4.91 11.11
C THR A 22 5.81 6.07 10.16
N ASP A 23 6.17 5.76 8.93
CA ASP A 23 6.45 6.74 7.88
C ASP A 23 5.20 7.53 7.46
N LEU A 24 4.07 6.86 7.26
CA LEU A 24 2.80 7.54 6.98
C LEU A 24 2.34 8.38 8.17
N ALA A 25 2.61 7.96 9.42
CA ALA A 25 2.29 8.78 10.60
C ALA A 25 3.14 10.04 10.64
N SER A 26 4.42 9.93 10.28
CA SER A 26 5.35 11.06 10.15
C SER A 26 4.92 11.99 9.01
N ALA A 27 4.56 11.45 7.85
CA ALA A 27 4.09 12.21 6.69
C ALA A 27 2.76 12.94 6.97
N LYS A 28 1.84 12.31 7.69
CA LYS A 28 0.58 12.92 8.16
C LYS A 28 0.80 13.91 9.30
N GLY A 29 1.89 13.76 10.06
CA GLY A 29 2.14 14.43 11.33
C GLY A 29 1.27 13.95 12.49
N LYS A 30 0.53 12.84 12.32
CA LYS A 30 -0.36 12.23 13.34
C LYS A 30 -0.40 10.72 13.18
N ARG A 31 -0.73 10.00 14.26
CA ARG A 31 -0.93 8.55 14.23
C ARG A 31 -2.06 8.17 13.26
N LEU A 32 -1.85 7.11 12.46
CA LEU A 32 -2.91 6.57 11.61
C LEU A 32 -4.02 5.97 12.47
N THR A 33 -5.26 6.27 12.08
CA THR A 33 -6.44 5.65 12.64
C THR A 33 -6.53 4.19 12.21
N PRO A 34 -7.19 3.32 13.00
CA PRO A 34 -7.37 1.91 12.62
C PRO A 34 -8.05 1.74 11.26
N THR A 35 -8.96 2.65 10.90
CA THR A 35 -9.62 2.68 9.58
C THR A 35 -8.61 2.88 8.45
N GLU A 36 -7.74 3.89 8.55
CA GLU A 36 -6.73 4.19 7.52
C GLU A 36 -5.74 3.05 7.36
N LYS A 37 -5.30 2.44 8.47
CA LYS A 37 -4.43 1.25 8.44
C LYS A 37 -5.09 0.11 7.66
N LEU A 38 -6.39 -0.08 7.83
CA LEU A 38 -7.14 -1.10 7.11
C LEU A 38 -7.27 -0.80 5.62
N HIS A 39 -7.58 0.45 5.27
CA HIS A 39 -7.72 0.88 3.89
C HIS A 39 -6.38 0.73 3.15
N LEU A 40 -5.27 1.07 3.81
CA LEU A 40 -3.93 0.84 3.29
C LEU A 40 -3.67 -0.66 3.06
N ARG A 41 -3.95 -1.53 4.04
CA ARG A 41 -3.76 -2.98 3.87
C ARG A 41 -4.57 -3.52 2.69
N GLY A 42 -5.81 -3.08 2.53
CA GLY A 42 -6.64 -3.44 1.38
C GLY A 42 -6.00 -3.09 0.04
N LEU A 43 -5.49 -1.86 -0.08
CA LEU A 43 -4.78 -1.40 -1.28
C LEU A 43 -3.50 -2.20 -1.56
N LEU A 44 -2.73 -2.48 -0.51
CA LEU A 44 -1.47 -3.25 -0.60
C LEU A 44 -1.71 -4.72 -0.97
N CYS A 45 -2.85 -5.28 -0.57
CA CYS A 45 -3.32 -6.60 -1.01
C CYS A 45 -3.77 -6.63 -2.48
N GLY A 46 -3.89 -5.47 -3.15
CA GLY A 46 -4.36 -5.39 -4.52
C GLY A 46 -5.88 -5.28 -4.66
N TYR A 47 -6.60 -4.92 -3.59
CA TYR A 47 -8.04 -4.67 -3.66
C TYR A 47 -8.34 -3.25 -4.13
N SER A 48 -9.39 -3.14 -4.92
CA SER A 48 -9.92 -1.85 -5.37
C SER A 48 -10.62 -1.11 -4.21
N PRO A 49 -10.69 0.22 -4.22
CA PRO A 49 -11.43 0.99 -3.20
C PRO A 49 -12.88 0.51 -3.02
N GLY A 50 -13.54 0.08 -4.11
CA GLY A 50 -14.87 -0.52 -4.06
C GLY A 50 -14.90 -1.85 -3.27
N GLU A 51 -13.97 -2.77 -3.56
CA GLU A 51 -13.88 -4.07 -2.88
C GLU A 51 -13.53 -3.90 -1.39
N ILE A 52 -12.66 -2.94 -1.08
CA ILE A 52 -12.32 -2.58 0.30
C ILE A 52 -13.58 -2.09 1.02
N ALA A 53 -14.39 -1.26 0.36
CA ALA A 53 -15.61 -0.75 0.95
C ALA A 53 -16.66 -1.84 1.18
N GLU A 54 -16.84 -2.76 0.23
CA GLU A 54 -17.72 -3.92 0.39
C GLU A 54 -17.30 -4.77 1.58
N LYS A 55 -16.01 -5.09 1.69
CA LYS A 55 -15.45 -5.84 2.83
C LYS A 55 -15.57 -5.12 4.17
N LEU A 56 -15.58 -3.80 4.14
CA LEU A 56 -15.75 -2.95 5.31
C LEU A 56 -17.21 -2.60 5.62
N GLU A 57 -18.15 -3.10 4.83
CA GLU A 57 -19.57 -2.73 4.91
C GLU A 57 -19.77 -1.19 4.89
N LYS A 58 -18.92 -0.50 4.12
CA LYS A 58 -18.92 0.96 3.94
C LYS A 58 -19.35 1.35 2.53
N ASN A 59 -19.75 2.61 2.38
CA ASN A 59 -20.08 3.15 1.08
C ASN A 59 -18.82 3.26 0.19
N PRO A 60 -18.75 2.60 -0.98
CA PRO A 60 -17.60 2.64 -1.88
C PRO A 60 -17.18 4.05 -2.28
N LYS A 61 -18.15 4.93 -2.57
CA LYS A 61 -17.85 6.34 -2.88
C LYS A 61 -17.17 7.07 -1.72
N GLY A 62 -17.56 6.74 -0.48
CA GLY A 62 -16.97 7.32 0.71
C GLY A 62 -15.54 6.86 0.92
N VAL A 63 -15.29 5.56 0.78
CA VAL A 63 -13.96 4.96 0.90
C VAL A 63 -13.00 5.47 -0.18
N GLU A 64 -13.48 5.58 -1.43
CA GLU A 64 -12.67 6.08 -2.54
C GLU A 64 -12.27 7.55 -2.34
N THR A 65 -13.22 8.39 -1.90
CA THR A 65 -12.95 9.79 -1.57
C THR A 65 -11.99 9.91 -0.38
N ASP A 66 -12.20 9.10 0.66
CA ASP A 66 -11.34 9.09 1.85
C ASP A 66 -9.91 8.65 1.50
N LEU A 67 -9.75 7.58 0.74
CA LEU A 67 -8.45 7.10 0.23
C LEU A 67 -7.71 8.18 -0.57
N CYS A 68 -8.42 8.88 -1.46
CA CYS A 68 -7.86 9.96 -2.26
C CYS A 68 -7.43 11.15 -1.40
N ALA A 69 -8.20 11.48 -0.35
CA ALA A 69 -7.90 12.60 0.55
C ALA A 69 -6.83 12.26 1.60
N THR A 70 -6.74 11.00 2.02
CA THR A 70 -5.87 10.54 3.12
C THR A 70 -4.67 9.76 2.58
N ILE A 71 -4.83 8.47 2.26
CA ILE A 71 -3.76 7.55 1.86
C ILE A 71 -2.95 8.09 0.69
N TYR A 72 -3.60 8.58 -0.36
CA TYR A 72 -2.91 9.09 -1.54
C TYR A 72 -2.05 10.30 -1.21
N LYS A 73 -2.56 11.18 -0.33
CA LYS A 73 -1.84 12.37 0.12
C LYS A 73 -0.64 11.99 1.00
N TYR A 74 -0.79 11.00 1.87
CA TYR A 74 0.28 10.54 2.75
C TYR A 74 1.38 9.84 1.96
N VAL A 75 1.02 8.93 1.05
CA VAL A 75 1.98 8.24 0.19
C VAL A 75 2.72 9.23 -0.71
N LYS A 76 2.04 10.21 -1.32
CA LYS A 76 2.72 11.28 -2.08
C LYS A 76 3.73 12.07 -1.25
N SER A 77 3.38 12.33 0.01
CA SER A 77 4.26 13.05 0.92
C SER A 77 5.43 12.19 1.36
N LEU A 78 5.23 10.87 1.45
CA LEU A 78 6.25 9.89 1.82
C LEU A 78 7.27 9.67 0.70
N VAL A 79 6.83 9.35 -0.50
CA VAL A 79 7.73 9.09 -1.64
C VAL A 79 8.26 10.36 -2.31
N ASP A 80 8.03 11.52 -1.69
CA ASP A 80 8.30 12.88 -2.22
C ASP A 80 7.79 13.12 -3.65
N ARG A 81 6.81 12.34 -4.12
CA ARG A 81 6.20 12.46 -5.46
C ARG A 81 4.99 13.38 -5.45
N ARG A 82 5.13 14.56 -4.84
CA ARG A 82 4.02 15.54 -4.73
C ARG A 82 3.51 15.98 -6.10
N ASP A 83 4.40 16.06 -7.07
CA ASP A 83 4.10 16.44 -8.46
C ASP A 83 3.42 15.32 -9.28
N ARG A 84 3.56 14.05 -8.90
CA ARG A 84 2.92 12.97 -9.67
C ARG A 84 1.44 12.84 -9.31
N ARG A 85 0.59 12.81 -10.33
CA ARG A 85 -0.81 12.43 -10.17
C ARG A 85 -0.91 10.92 -9.92
N ILE A 86 -1.68 10.55 -8.91
CA ILE A 86 -2.09 9.14 -8.72
C ILE A 86 -3.31 8.96 -9.59
N GLU A 87 -3.11 8.38 -10.77
CA GLU A 87 -4.19 8.09 -11.71
C GLU A 87 -4.86 6.76 -11.39
N ASN A 88 -4.10 5.83 -10.81
CA ASN A 88 -4.60 4.52 -10.43
C ASN A 88 -4.12 4.16 -9.02
N TRP A 89 -4.97 3.50 -8.25
CA TRP A 89 -4.66 3.04 -6.90
C TRP A 89 -3.46 2.06 -6.90
N ARG A 90 -3.24 1.34 -8.01
CA ARG A 90 -2.07 0.47 -8.22
C ARG A 90 -0.74 1.21 -8.13
N ASN A 91 -0.71 2.49 -8.53
CA ASN A 91 0.50 3.30 -8.42
C ASN A 91 0.97 3.45 -6.97
N ILE A 92 0.05 3.40 -5.99
CA ILE A 92 0.41 3.44 -4.56
C ILE A 92 1.32 2.25 -4.24
N SER A 93 0.86 1.04 -4.56
CA SER A 93 1.61 -0.18 -4.31
C SER A 93 2.94 -0.16 -5.06
N GLU A 94 2.96 0.22 -6.34
CA GLU A 94 4.22 0.35 -7.09
C GLU A 94 5.20 1.35 -6.46
N TRP A 95 4.73 2.51 -6.00
CA TRP A 95 5.60 3.51 -5.39
C TRP A 95 6.17 3.03 -4.07
N LEU A 96 5.36 2.36 -3.25
CA LEU A 96 5.82 1.79 -1.98
C LEU A 96 6.79 0.61 -2.22
N GLU A 97 6.62 -0.14 -3.29
CA GLU A 97 7.59 -1.19 -3.69
C GLU A 97 8.93 -0.56 -4.10
N ILE A 98 8.91 0.51 -4.90
CA ILE A 98 10.12 1.23 -5.32
C ILE A 98 10.86 1.84 -4.12
N ASP A 99 10.13 2.32 -3.10
CA ASP A 99 10.70 2.86 -1.86
C ASP A 99 11.25 1.76 -0.93
N GLY A 100 11.01 0.48 -1.26
CA GLY A 100 11.54 -0.67 -0.52
C GLY A 100 10.65 -1.20 0.60
N TYR A 101 9.38 -0.76 0.70
CA TYR A 101 8.45 -1.24 1.74
C TYR A 101 7.88 -2.64 1.47
N ARG A 102 8.09 -3.21 0.28
CA ARG A 102 7.61 -4.55 0.00
C ARG A 102 8.54 -5.56 0.65
N CYS A 103 8.05 -6.32 1.62
CA CYS A 103 8.77 -7.48 2.15
C CYS A 103 9.03 -8.41 0.98
N ARG A 104 10.30 -8.65 0.69
CA ARG A 104 10.78 -9.38 -0.48
C ARG A 104 10.44 -10.87 -0.37
N SER A 105 9.16 -11.23 -0.54
CA SER A 105 8.69 -12.61 -0.69
C SER A 105 8.73 -13.02 -2.16
N SER A 106 9.82 -12.73 -2.85
CA SER A 106 10.25 -13.49 -4.02
C SER A 106 11.73 -13.20 -4.27
N PRO A 107 12.56 -14.24 -4.42
CA PRO A 107 13.95 -14.10 -4.78
C PRO A 107 13.95 -13.42 -6.14
N GLN A 108 14.37 -12.15 -6.18
CA GLN A 108 14.85 -11.63 -7.44
C GLN A 108 16.11 -12.47 -7.71
N VAL A 109 15.96 -13.50 -8.54
CA VAL A 109 17.07 -13.99 -9.33
C VAL A 109 17.59 -12.74 -10.05
N PRO A 110 18.82 -12.29 -9.75
CA PRO A 110 19.41 -11.22 -10.52
C PRO A 110 19.50 -11.71 -11.96
N LEU A 111 18.81 -11.04 -12.88
CA LEU A 111 18.87 -11.35 -14.31
C LEU A 111 20.29 -11.16 -14.89
N ASP A 112 21.24 -10.67 -14.10
CA ASP A 112 22.67 -10.65 -14.40
C ASP A 112 23.31 -12.03 -14.66
N SER A 113 22.62 -13.16 -14.40
CA SER A 113 23.15 -14.49 -14.71
C SER A 113 22.92 -15.00 -16.15
N LEU A 114 22.32 -14.23 -17.07
CA LEU A 114 22.13 -14.66 -18.47
C LEU A 114 23.22 -14.19 -19.46
N LEU A 115 24.30 -13.57 -18.98
CA LEU A 115 25.42 -13.15 -19.84
C LEU A 115 26.75 -13.77 -19.40
N THR A 116 26.85 -15.09 -19.42
CA THR A 116 28.13 -15.78 -19.66
C THR A 116 27.81 -17.17 -20.17
N GLU A 117 27.80 -17.32 -21.49
CA GLU A 117 28.31 -18.51 -22.18
C GLU A 117 28.02 -18.36 -23.69
N LYS A 118 29.05 -18.00 -24.45
CA LYS A 118 29.67 -19.01 -25.32
C LYS A 118 31.02 -18.54 -25.83
N VAL A 119 31.98 -19.42 -25.54
CA VAL A 119 33.32 -19.60 -26.12
C VAL A 119 33.34 -19.59 -27.64
#